data_AF-A0A109QAW9-F1
#
_entry.id   AF-A0A109QAW9-F1
#
_cell.length_a   1.000
_cell.length_b   1.000
_cell.length_c   1.000
_cell.angle_alpha   90.00
_cell.angle_beta   90.00
_cell.angle_gamma   90.00
#
_symmetry.space_group_name_H-M   'P 1'
#
loop_
_entity.id
_entity.type
_entity.pdbx_description
1 polymer ?
#
loop_
_entity_poly.entity_id
_entity_poly.type
_entity_poly.pdbx_seq_one_letter_code
_entity_poly.pdbx_strand_id
1 'polypeptide(L)' 'MLARLRALRPLDGSDDPDAGRASPFLIVVAVVLALLLAILAIDLNHAALQSLGLTGSAFSADPIFKSP' A
#
# COMPACT_ATOMS: atom_id res chain seq x y z
N MET A 1 -4.05 11.32 33.09
CA MET A 1 -3.78 10.61 31.81
C MET A 1 -4.31 11.35 30.56
N LEU A 2 -4.65 12.65 30.64
CA LEU A 2 -5.08 13.46 29.47
C LEU A 2 -4.05 14.54 29.05
N ALA A 3 -2.99 14.74 29.84
CA ALA A 3 -1.94 15.73 29.54
C ALA A 3 -1.05 15.30 28.37
N ARG A 4 -0.87 14.00 28.15
CA ARG A 4 0.01 13.45 27.10
C ARG A 4 -0.55 13.64 25.69
N LEU A 5 -1.88 13.71 25.56
CA LEU A 5 -2.56 13.99 24.28
C LEU A 5 -2.44 15.47 23.87
N ARG A 6 -2.27 16.39 24.83
CA ARG A 6 -2.04 17.83 24.53
C ARG A 6 -0.66 18.13 23.96
N ALA A 7 0.33 17.28 24.23
CA ALA A 7 1.69 17.45 23.71
C ALA A 7 1.82 17.16 22.21
N LEU A 8 0.82 16.51 21.59
CA LEU A 8 0.76 16.24 20.15
C LEU A 8 -0.05 17.30 19.38
N ARG A 9 -0.71 18.23 20.08
CA ARG A 9 -1.48 19.33 19.48
C ARG A 9 -0.65 20.38 18.70
N PRO A 10 0.66 20.63 18.94
CA PRO A 10 1.36 21.65 18.17
C PRO A 10 1.72 21.21 16.75
N LEU A 11 1.42 19.96 16.35
CA LEU A 11 1.52 19.50 14.96
C LEU A 11 0.28 19.85 14.12
N ASP A 12 -0.81 20.28 14.76
CA ASP A 12 -2.14 20.44 14.16
C ASP A 12 -2.55 21.92 14.01
N GLY A 13 -1.58 22.85 14.08
CA GLY A 13 -1.87 24.27 14.25
C GLY A 13 -0.89 25.19 13.55
N SER A 14 -0.87 25.15 12.22
CA SER A 14 -0.67 26.39 11.46
C SER A 14 -1.93 26.59 10.61
N ASP A 15 -2.82 27.48 11.07
CA ASP A 15 -3.87 28.09 10.23
C ASP A 15 -3.21 29.01 9.19
N ASP A 16 -2.31 28.45 8.39
CA ASP A 16 -1.79 29.08 7.20
C ASP A 16 -2.59 28.50 6.03
N PRO A 17 -3.37 29.31 5.28
CA PRO A 17 -4.14 28.82 4.14
C PRO A 17 -3.26 28.11 3.09
N ASP A 18 -1.94 28.32 3.12
CA ASP A 18 -0.95 27.61 2.29
C ASP A 18 -0.28 26.40 2.97
N ALA A 19 -0.40 26.21 4.29
CA ALA A 19 0.16 25.03 4.98
C ALA A 19 -0.58 23.72 4.64
N GLY A 20 -1.80 23.80 4.09
CA GLY A 20 -2.57 22.65 3.65
C GLY A 20 -2.18 22.10 2.28
N ARG A 21 -1.28 22.77 1.54
CA ARG A 21 -0.91 22.33 0.19
C ARG A 21 0.25 21.34 0.26
N ALA A 22 -0.10 20.06 0.35
CA ALA A 22 0.88 18.99 0.21
C ALA A 22 1.71 19.19 -1.06
N SER A 23 3.04 19.16 -0.92
CA SER A 23 3.95 19.25 -2.06
C SER A 23 3.56 18.17 -3.08
N PRO A 24 3.32 18.52 -4.36
CA PRO A 24 2.98 17.53 -5.40
C PRO A 24 3.97 16.36 -5.46
N PHE A 25 5.24 16.63 -5.16
CA PHE A 25 6.26 15.59 -5.06
C PHE A 25 6.00 14.60 -3.91
N LEU A 26 5.60 15.10 -2.73
CA LEU A 26 5.25 14.24 -1.60
C LEU A 26 4.02 13.38 -1.88
N ILE A 27 3.06 13.88 -2.68
CA ILE A 27 1.92 13.09 -3.14
C ILE A 27 2.42 11.92 -4.01
N VAL A 28 3.31 12.19 -4.98
CA VAL A 28 3.89 11.13 -5.82
C VAL A 28 4.65 10.11 -4.97
N VAL A 29 5.48 10.57 -4.03
CA VAL A 29 6.22 9.69 -3.11
C VAL A 29 5.25 8.84 -2.27
N ALA A 30 4.19 9.42 -1.73
CA ALA A 30 3.18 8.70 -0.95
C ALA A 30 2.47 7.64 -1.80
N VAL A 31 2.13 7.94 -3.04
CA VAL A 31 1.53 6.98 -3.98
C VAL A 31 2.49 5.84 -4.28
N VAL A 32 3.76 6.14 -4.57
CA VAL A 32 4.78 5.10 -4.83
C VAL A 32 4.96 4.21 -3.60
N LEU A 33 5.08 4.79 -2.40
CA LEU A 33 5.19 4.03 -1.17
C LEU A 33 3.96 3.15 -0.91
N ALA A 34 2.75 3.69 -1.14
CA ALA A 34 1.52 2.91 -1.01
C ALA A 34 1.48 1.72 -1.98
N LEU A 35 1.92 1.91 -3.23
CA LEU A 35 2.03 0.84 -4.21
C LEU A 35 3.04 -0.23 -3.80
N LEU A 36 4.23 0.17 -3.34
CA LEU A 36 5.25 -0.78 -2.87
C LEU A 36 4.77 -1.58 -1.67
N LEU A 37 4.10 -0.93 -0.72
CA LEU A 37 3.51 -1.60 0.44
C LEU A 37 2.40 -2.57 0.02
N ALA A 38 1.57 -2.21 -0.97
CA ALA A 38 0.55 -3.11 -1.50
C ALA A 38 1.18 -4.36 -2.14
N ILE A 39 2.24 -4.19 -2.94
CA ILE A 39 2.97 -5.31 -3.54
C ILE A 39 3.55 -6.21 -2.45
N LEU A 40 4.23 -5.64 -1.45
CA LEU A 40 4.77 -6.41 -0.33
C LEU A 40 3.68 -7.14 0.45
N ALA A 41 2.54 -6.50 0.69
CA ALA A 41 1.41 -7.12 1.37
C ALA A 41 0.84 -8.30 0.56
N ILE A 42 0.76 -8.18 -0.77
CA ILE A 42 0.31 -9.27 -1.64
C ILE A 42 1.32 -10.43 -1.62
N ASP A 43 2.61 -10.14 -1.66
CA ASP A 43 3.68 -11.15 -1.62
C ASP A 43 3.66 -11.95 -0.30
N LEU A 44 3.58 -11.25 0.83
CA LEU A 44 3.49 -11.89 2.15
C LEU A 44 2.23 -12.74 2.34
N ASN A 45 1.12 -12.32 1.72
CA ASN A 45 -0.17 -13.01 1.83
C ASN A 45 -0.48 -13.88 0.61
N HIS A 46 0.52 -14.20 -0.22
CA HIS A 46 0.28 -14.82 -1.52
C HIS A 46 -0.50 -16.12 -1.42
N ALA A 47 -0.14 -17.01 -0.49
CA ALA A 47 -0.85 -18.28 -0.27
C ALA A 47 -2.30 -18.10 0.21
N ALA A 48 -2.56 -17.10 1.04
CA ALA A 48 -3.91 -16.77 1.50
C ALA A 48 -4.75 -16.14 0.39
N LEU A 49 -4.15 -15.29 -0.45
CA LEU A 49 -4.82 -14.74 -1.62
C LEU A 49 -5.08 -15.81 -2.68
N GLN A 50 -4.20 -16.81 -2.80
CA GLN A 50 -4.38 -17.96 -3.69
C GLN A 50 -5.56 -18.83 -3.23
N SER A 51 -5.67 -19.11 -1.93
CA SER A 51 -6.79 -19.89 -1.40
C SER A 51 -8.14 -19.19 -1.54
N LEU A 52 -8.14 -17.86 -1.58
CA LEU A 52 -9.30 -17.03 -1.88
C LEU A 52 -9.59 -16.88 -3.39
N GLY A 53 -8.73 -17.43 -4.26
CA GLY A 53 -8.86 -17.31 -5.73
C GLY A 53 -8.57 -15.90 -6.26
N LEU A 54 -8.01 -15.02 -5.43
CA LEU A 54 -7.71 -13.62 -5.78
C LEU A 54 -6.37 -13.47 -6.48
N THR A 55 -5.47 -14.43 -6.28
CA THR A 55 -4.29 -14.65 -7.10
C THR A 55 -4.52 -15.94 -7.87
N GLY A 56 -4.82 -15.82 -9.16
CA GLY A 56 -4.98 -16.97 -10.02
C GLY A 56 -3.67 -17.78 -10.07
N SER A 57 -3.78 -19.10 -10.14
CA SER A 57 -2.75 -19.94 -10.75
C SER A 57 -2.67 -19.53 -12.23
N ALA A 58 -2.04 -18.40 -12.52
CA ALA A 58 -1.86 -17.92 -13.88
C ALA A 58 -1.06 -19.00 -14.61
N PHE A 59 -1.79 -19.83 -15.34
CA PHE A 59 -1.26 -20.89 -16.16
C PHE A 59 -0.32 -21.85 -15.40
N SER A 60 -0.89 -22.92 -14.83
CA SER A 60 -0.30 -24.20 -15.23
C SER A 60 -0.54 -24.26 -16.73
N ALA A 61 0.36 -23.67 -17.51
CA ALA A 61 0.48 -23.97 -18.92
C ALA A 61 0.85 -25.45 -18.91
N ASP A 62 -0.18 -26.30 -18.83
CA ASP A 62 -0.04 -27.72 -19.09
C ASP A 62 0.68 -27.74 -20.43
N PRO A 63 1.95 -28.20 -20.48
CA PRO A 63 2.67 -28.21 -21.74
C PRO A 63 1.89 -29.17 -22.64
N ILE A 64 0.99 -28.61 -23.45
CA ILE A 64 0.09 -29.36 -24.33
C ILE A 64 0.89 -30.09 -25.42
N PHE A 65 2.21 -29.88 -25.45
CA PHE A 65 3.20 -30.75 -26.03
C PHE A 65 3.30 -32.08 -25.27
N LYS A 66 2.19 -32.82 -25.20
CA LYS A 66 2.26 -34.28 -25.25
C LYS A 66 2.68 -34.60 -26.68
N SER A 67 3.91 -35.09 -26.81
CA SER A 67 4.52 -35.43 -28.10
C SER A 67 3.64 -36.40 -28.89
N PRO A 68 3.72 -36.41 -30.23
CA PRO A 68 3.52 -37.66 -30.95
C PRO A 68 4.64 -38.67 -30.61
#